data_AF-A0A349ZTF5-F1
#
_entry.id   AF-A0A349ZTF5-F1
#
_cell.length_a   1.000
_cell.length_b   1.000
_cell.length_c   1.000
_cell.angle_alpha   90.00
_cell.angle_beta   90.00
_cell.angle_gamma   90.00
#
_symmetry.space_group_name_H-M   'P 1'
#
loop_
_entity.id
_entity.type
_entity.pdbx_description
1 polymer ?
#
loop_
_entity_poly.entity_id
_entity_poly.type
_entity_poly.pdbx_seq_one_letter_code
_entity_poly.pdbx_strand_id
1 'polypeptide(L)' 'MRTYLVTGGAGFIGSNYIHYMFRKYGAGIRIINTDAL' A
#
# COMPACT_ATOMS: atom_id res chain seq x y z
N MET A 1 -2.99 11.33 9.66
CA MET A 1 -3.17 10.62 8.37
C MET A 1 -1.86 10.66 7.61
N ARG A 2 -1.24 9.51 7.34
CA ARG A 2 0.04 9.44 6.59
C ARG A 2 -0.22 8.85 5.20
N THR A 3 0.40 9.44 4.18
CA THR A 3 0.28 8.97 2.80
C THR A 3 1.58 8.30 2.36
N TYR A 4 1.47 7.10 1.80
CA TYR A 4 2.59 6.32 1.29
C TYR A 4 2.44 6.14 -0.22
N LEU A 5 3.49 6.45 -0.97
CA LEU A 5 3.61 6.10 -2.37
C LEU A 5 4.32 4.74 -2.45
N VAL A 6 3.69 3.77 -3.13
CA VAL A 6 4.23 2.42 -3.29
C VAL A 6 4.44 2.16 -4.78
N THR A 7 5.69 1.84 -5.14
CA THR A 7 6.09 1.32 -6.44
C THR A 7 6.32 -0.20 -6.32
N GLY A 8 6.26 -0.92 -7.45
CA GLY A 8 6.12 -2.38 -7.46
C GLY A 8 4.89 -2.92 -6.72
N GLY A 9 3.87 -2.09 -6.47
CA GLY A 9 2.76 -2.41 -5.56
C GLY A 9 1.79 -3.47 -6.10
N ALA A 10 1.78 -3.69 -7.42
CA ALA A 10 1.03 -4.77 -8.07
C ALA A 10 1.79 -6.12 -8.13
N GLY A 11 3.06 -6.16 -7.72
CA GLY A 11 3.87 -7.37 -7.67
C GLY A 11 3.58 -8.25 -6.44
N PHE A 12 4.21 -9.43 -6.36
CA PHE A 12 4.00 -10.38 -5.26
C PHE A 12 4.28 -9.76 -3.87
N ILE A 13 5.44 -9.12 -3.71
CA ILE A 13 5.83 -8.50 -2.43
C ILE A 13 5.04 -7.22 -2.18
N GLY A 14 4.92 -6.36 -3.20
CA GLY A 14 4.25 -5.06 -3.07
C GLY A 14 2.79 -5.19 -2.67
N SER A 15 2.05 -6.10 -3.28
CA SER A 15 0.63 -6.34 -2.96
C SER A 15 0.46 -6.81 -1.52
N ASN A 16 1.29 -7.75 -1.06
CA ASN A 16 1.28 -8.23 0.33
C ASN A 16 1.67 -7.15 1.33
N TYR A 17 2.63 -6.29 0.99
CA TYR A 17 2.98 -5.12 1.79
C TYR A 17 1.79 -4.17 1.95
N ILE A 18 1.07 -3.85 0.87
CA ILE A 18 -0.11 -2.99 0.91
C ILE A 18 -1.20 -3.59 1.81
N HIS A 19 -1.49 -4.89 1.67
CA HIS A 19 -2.45 -5.58 2.54
C HIS A 19 -2.03 -5.57 4.01
N TYR A 20 -0.75 -5.83 4.29
CA TYR A 20 -0.19 -5.76 5.64
C TYR A 20 -0.37 -4.37 6.25
N MET A 21 -0.07 -3.31 5.50
CA MET A 21 -0.17 -1.93 5.95
C MET A 21 -1.62 -1.57 6.31
N PHE A 22 -2.59 -1.95 5.47
CA PHE A 22 -4.00 -1.72 5.79
C PHE A 22 -4.47 -2.51 7.02
N ARG A 23 -4.03 -3.77 7.20
CA ARG A 23 -4.34 -4.53 8.42
C ARG A 23 -3.76 -3.90 9.68
N LYS A 24 -2.55 -3.34 9.59
CA LYS A 24 -1.83 -2.79 10.75
C LYS A 24 -2.29 -1.39 11.15
N TYR A 25 -2.59 -0.54 10.17
CA TYR A 25 -2.86 0.88 10.42
C TYR A 25 -4.29 1.32 10.07
N GLY A 26 -5.07 0.47 9.41
CA GLY A 26 -6.47 0.73 9.08
C GLY A 26 -6.68 2.06 8.36
N ALA A 27 -7.69 2.82 8.80
CA ALA A 27 -8.04 4.13 8.25
C ALA A 27 -7.02 5.25 8.58
N GLY A 28 -5.96 4.97 9.34
CA GLY A 28 -4.93 5.95 9.70
C GLY A 28 -3.96 6.30 8.55
N ILE A 29 -4.00 5.52 7.46
CA ILE A 29 -3.10 5.64 6.33
C ILE A 29 -3.85 5.75 5.00
N ARG A 30 -3.17 6.34 4.03
CA ARG A 30 -3.54 6.31 2.61
C ARG A 30 -2.36 5.75 1.83
N ILE A 31 -2.63 4.81 0.93
CA ILE A 31 -1.61 4.26 0.03
C ILE A 31 -1.99 4.64 -1.41
N ILE A 32 -1.01 5.11 -2.17
CA ILE A 32 -1.10 5.32 -3.62
C ILE A 32 -0.14 4.32 -4.25
N ASN A 33 -0.69 3.32 -4.93
CA ASN A 33 0.08 2.37 -5.72
C ASN A 33 0.17 2.88 -7.16
N THR A 34 1.37 3.06 -7.69
CA THR A 34 1.56 3.59 -9.06
C THR A 34 1.63 2.51 -10.14
N ASP A 35 1.70 1.22 -9.77
CA ASP A 35 1.76 0.11 -10.74
C ASP A 35 0.38 -0.43 -11.10
N ALA A 36 -0.59 -0.23 -10.23
CA ALA A 36 -1.99 -0.50 -10.54
C ALA A 36 -2.58 0.76 -11.20
N LEU A 37 -2.41 0.89 -12.52
CA LEU A 37 -3.11 1.87 -13.34
C LEU A 37 -4.59 1.49 -13.53
#